data_AF-M7SY09-F1
#
_entry.id   AF-M7SY09-F1
#
_cell.length_a   1.000
_cell.length_b   1.000
_cell.length_c   1.000
_cell.angle_alpha   90.00
_cell.angle_beta   90.00
_cell.angle_gamma   90.00
#
_symmetry.space_group_name_H-M   'P 1'
#
loop_
_entity.id
_entity.type
_entity.pdbx_description
1 polymer ?
#
loop_
_entity_poly.entity_id
_entity_poly.type
_entity_poly.pdbx_seq_one_letter_code
_entity_poly.pdbx_strand_id
1 'polypeptide(L)'
;MDTWKSFDELFGINQNYMNQAGSTWDDIGRINVGIRNAAANIGVDERVILSIIMQESHGYVGVETTYSPEGIPTAGIMQCSGCDGYPNRNGLSQDEISSMINGGTQHYKANLQNWGDQWTGESIYPALREYNSGSVNPDNLSDGQGATDSYVSDISQRLGGWAD
;
A
#
# COMPACT_ATOMS: atom_id res chain seq x y z
N MET A 1 -2.94 -5.56 -17.64
CA MET A 1 -1.92 -5.89 -16.63
C MET A 1 -0.59 -6.29 -17.23
N ASP A 2 -0.53 -6.67 -18.51
CA ASP A 2 0.71 -7.09 -19.20
C ASP A 2 1.77 -5.99 -19.36
N THR A 3 1.47 -4.76 -18.91
CA THR A 3 2.39 -3.62 -18.85
C THR A 3 3.05 -3.44 -17.48
N TRP A 4 2.58 -4.16 -16.45
CA TRP A 4 3.15 -4.07 -15.11
C TRP A 4 4.45 -4.84 -15.06
N LYS A 5 5.44 -4.28 -14.36
CA LYS A 5 6.67 -5.00 -14.07
C LYS A 5 6.41 -6.17 -13.11
N SER A 6 7.33 -7.11 -13.08
CA SER A 6 7.32 -8.17 -12.07
C SER A 6 7.50 -7.58 -10.66
N PHE A 7 7.04 -8.30 -9.64
CA PHE A 7 7.24 -7.86 -8.25
C PHE A 7 8.72 -7.69 -7.91
N ASP A 8 9.59 -8.62 -8.31
CA ASP A 8 11.02 -8.53 -8.01
C ASP A 8 11.68 -7.31 -8.67
N GLU A 9 11.28 -6.94 -9.89
CA GLU A 9 11.73 -5.69 -10.51
C GLU A 9 11.25 -4.47 -9.73
N LEU A 10 9.96 -4.41 -9.38
CA LEU A 10 9.40 -3.29 -8.63
C LEU A 10 10.04 -3.16 -7.25
N PHE A 11 10.22 -4.27 -6.55
CA PHE A 11 10.87 -4.29 -5.24
C PHE A 11 12.33 -3.85 -5.34
N GLY A 12 13.05 -4.34 -6.36
CA GLY A 12 14.42 -3.94 -6.65
C GLY A 12 14.59 -2.45 -6.96
N ILE A 13 13.61 -1.85 -7.65
CA ILE A 13 13.53 -0.40 -7.89
C ILE A 13 13.32 0.35 -6.56
N ASN A 14 12.39 -0.11 -5.72
CA ASN A 14 11.93 0.65 -4.56
C ASN A 14 12.80 0.51 -3.30
N GLN A 15 13.57 -0.57 -3.14
CA GLN A 15 14.33 -0.84 -1.90
C GLN A 15 15.27 0.30 -1.47
N ASN A 16 15.91 1.00 -2.42
CA ASN A 16 16.80 2.13 -2.10
C ASN A 16 16.02 3.32 -1.56
N TYR A 17 14.79 3.52 -2.05
CA TYR A 17 13.91 4.59 -1.60
C TYR A 17 13.33 4.29 -0.22
N MET A 18 13.00 3.02 0.07
CA MET A 18 12.62 2.59 1.42
C MET A 18 13.75 2.87 2.43
N ASN A 19 15.00 2.60 2.04
CA ASN A 19 16.16 2.88 2.89
C ASN A 19 16.37 4.39 3.09
N GLN A 20 16.17 5.20 2.05
CA GLN A 20 16.24 6.67 2.14
C GLN A 20 15.13 7.27 3.01
N ALA A 21 13.92 6.68 2.95
CA ALA A 21 12.80 7.05 3.82
C ALA A 21 13.05 6.69 5.30
N GLY A 22 13.98 5.78 5.56
CA GLY A 22 14.52 5.52 6.89
C GLY A 22 14.48 4.06 7.32
N SER A 23 13.83 3.16 6.57
CA SER A 23 13.80 1.72 6.91
C SER A 23 15.21 1.11 6.83
N THR A 24 15.53 0.19 7.74
CA THR A 24 16.80 -0.55 7.65
C THR A 24 16.73 -1.61 6.54
N TRP A 25 17.88 -2.10 6.08
CA TRP A 25 17.91 -3.23 5.13
C TRP A 25 17.24 -4.50 5.67
N ASP A 26 17.29 -4.72 6.98
CA ASP A 26 16.55 -5.79 7.64
C ASP A 26 15.03 -5.56 7.58
N ASP A 27 14.57 -4.34 7.84
CA ASP A 27 13.15 -3.98 7.70
C ASP A 27 12.67 -4.19 6.26
N ILE A 28 13.47 -3.76 5.28
CA ILE A 28 13.19 -3.94 3.84
C ILE A 28 13.08 -5.42 3.48
N GLY A 29 14.03 -6.26 3.95
CA GLY A 29 13.94 -7.70 3.76
C GLY A 29 12.66 -8.30 4.34
N ARG A 30 12.25 -7.86 5.54
CA ARG A 30 11.01 -8.29 6.21
C ARG A 30 9.75 -7.78 5.51
N ILE A 31 9.80 -6.61 4.89
CA ILE A 31 8.72 -6.09 4.02
C ILE A 31 8.53 -7.02 2.82
N ASN A 32 9.61 -7.43 2.14
CA ASN A 32 9.52 -8.37 1.00
C ASN A 32 8.80 -9.66 1.41
N VAL A 33 9.23 -10.27 2.51
CA VAL A 33 8.62 -11.49 3.06
C VAL A 33 7.15 -11.25 3.44
N GLY A 34 6.85 -10.14 4.11
CA GLY A 34 5.51 -9.78 4.52
C GLY A 34 4.55 -9.62 3.35
N ILE A 35 4.97 -8.91 2.29
CA ILE A 35 4.18 -8.74 1.07
C ILE A 35 3.87 -10.09 0.41
N ARG A 36 4.89 -10.95 0.22
CA ARG A 36 4.71 -12.25 -0.41
C ARG A 36 3.76 -13.16 0.39
N ASN A 37 3.90 -13.15 1.71
CA ASN A 37 3.01 -13.91 2.59
C ASN A 37 1.58 -13.36 2.55
N ALA A 38 1.40 -12.04 2.59
CA ALA A 38 0.09 -11.41 2.49
C ALA A 38 -0.57 -11.73 1.13
N ALA A 39 0.19 -11.65 0.04
CA ALA A 39 -0.30 -11.99 -1.29
C ALA A 39 -0.78 -13.45 -1.39
N ALA A 40 0.02 -14.39 -0.88
CA ALA A 40 -0.31 -15.80 -0.88
C ALA A 40 -1.53 -16.14 0.01
N ASN A 41 -1.68 -15.48 1.16
CA ASN A 41 -2.70 -15.84 2.15
C ASN A 41 -4.01 -15.05 2.03
N ILE A 42 -3.93 -13.79 1.63
CA ILE A 42 -5.09 -12.87 1.54
C ILE A 42 -5.59 -12.78 0.09
N GLY A 43 -4.75 -13.17 -0.88
CA GLY A 43 -5.11 -13.18 -2.29
C GLY A 43 -5.25 -11.76 -2.84
N VAL A 44 -4.23 -10.92 -2.59
CA VAL A 44 -4.00 -9.62 -3.22
C VAL A 44 -2.68 -9.68 -3.99
N ASP A 45 -2.62 -9.13 -5.22
CA ASP A 45 -1.39 -9.11 -6.00
C ASP A 45 -0.27 -8.34 -5.27
N GLU A 46 0.88 -8.99 -5.09
CA GLU A 46 2.06 -8.45 -4.39
C GLU A 46 2.54 -7.10 -4.95
N ARG A 47 2.34 -6.85 -6.25
CA ARG A 47 2.69 -5.58 -6.90
C ARG A 47 1.78 -4.44 -6.44
N VAL A 48 0.50 -4.74 -6.21
CA VAL A 48 -0.47 -3.77 -5.69
C VAL A 48 -0.16 -3.45 -4.22
N ILE A 49 0.13 -4.47 -3.41
CA ILE A 49 0.53 -4.28 -2.00
C ILE A 49 1.77 -3.39 -1.92
N LEU A 50 2.81 -3.68 -2.70
CA LEU A 50 4.03 -2.86 -2.75
C LEU A 50 3.72 -1.42 -3.18
N SER A 51 2.87 -1.23 -4.19
CA SER A 51 2.58 0.12 -4.70
C SER A 51 1.81 0.96 -3.67
N ILE A 52 0.90 0.36 -2.92
CA ILE A 52 0.22 1.02 -1.79
C ILE A 52 1.24 1.38 -0.71
N ILE A 53 2.12 0.45 -0.32
CA ILE A 53 3.18 0.72 0.67
C ILE A 53 4.02 1.95 0.27
N MET A 54 4.45 2.01 -0.99
CA MET A 54 5.26 3.13 -1.47
C MET A 54 4.47 4.43 -1.51
N GLN A 55 3.18 4.38 -1.84
CA GLN A 55 2.32 5.56 -1.85
C GLN A 55 2.02 6.10 -0.44
N GLU A 56 1.81 5.22 0.53
CA GLU A 56 1.37 5.59 1.88
C GLU A 56 2.52 6.01 2.80
N SER A 57 3.69 5.39 2.65
CA SER A 57 4.78 5.57 3.62
C SER A 57 6.17 5.62 2.99
N HIS A 58 6.28 5.54 1.66
CA HIS A 58 7.55 5.35 0.97
C HIS A 58 8.32 4.08 1.46
N GLY A 59 7.60 3.15 2.08
CA GLY A 59 8.16 1.95 2.72
C GLY A 59 8.92 2.19 4.02
N TYR A 60 8.68 3.31 4.71
CA TYR A 60 9.21 3.54 6.05
C TYR A 60 8.38 2.81 7.12
N VAL A 61 8.98 1.83 7.80
CA VAL A 61 8.28 1.02 8.82
C VAL A 61 7.89 1.79 10.08
N GLY A 62 8.57 2.90 10.35
CA GLY A 62 8.36 3.78 11.50
C GLY A 62 7.51 5.01 11.19
N VAL A 63 6.77 5.00 10.07
CA VAL A 63 5.92 6.12 9.65
C VAL A 63 4.94 6.52 10.76
N GLU A 64 4.63 7.81 10.85
CA GLU A 64 3.71 8.33 11.86
C GLU A 64 2.28 7.78 11.68
N THR A 65 1.53 7.75 12.78
CA THR A 65 0.09 7.51 12.73
C THR A 65 -0.62 8.80 12.37
N THR A 66 -1.41 8.76 11.31
CA THR A 66 -2.28 9.86 10.87
C THR A 66 -3.71 9.63 11.36
N TYR A 67 -4.60 10.58 11.08
CA TYR A 67 -6.01 10.49 11.48
C TYR A 67 -6.91 10.94 10.34
N SER A 68 -7.99 10.20 10.11
CA SER A 68 -9.05 10.62 9.19
C SER A 68 -9.76 11.88 9.70
N PRO A 69 -10.56 12.58 8.87
CA PRO A 69 -11.37 13.71 9.31
C PRO A 69 -12.30 13.39 10.51
N GLU A 70 -12.71 12.13 10.65
CA GLU A 70 -13.54 11.61 11.75
C GLU A 70 -12.72 11.25 13.00
N GLY A 71 -11.40 11.45 12.98
CA GLY A 71 -10.50 11.16 14.09
C GLY A 71 -10.14 9.68 14.24
N ILE A 72 -10.35 8.88 13.21
CA ILE A 72 -9.98 7.45 13.24
C ILE A 72 -8.49 7.32 12.92
N PRO A 73 -7.70 6.63 13.75
CA PRO A 73 -6.27 6.46 13.51
C PRO A 73 -6.01 5.57 12.30
N THR A 74 -5.12 6.05 11.43
CA THR A 74 -4.58 5.35 10.25
C THR A 74 -3.08 5.15 10.47
N ALA A 75 -2.63 3.89 10.49
CA ALA A 75 -1.28 3.57 10.97
C ALA A 75 -0.58 2.49 10.15
N GLY A 76 0.72 2.37 10.41
CA GLY A 76 1.59 1.37 9.81
C GLY A 76 2.00 1.71 8.38
N ILE A 77 2.76 0.81 7.79
CA ILE A 77 3.41 1.01 6.48
C ILE A 77 2.41 1.18 5.30
N MET A 78 1.15 0.81 5.50
CA MET A 78 0.05 0.99 4.54
C MET A 78 -1.02 2.00 5.03
N GLN A 79 -0.78 2.72 6.13
CA GLN A 79 -1.68 3.76 6.67
C GLN A 79 -3.16 3.33 6.76
N CYS A 80 -3.43 2.08 7.13
CA CYS A 80 -4.80 1.57 7.20
C CYS A 80 -5.47 1.93 8.52
N SER A 81 -6.79 2.16 8.44
CA SER A 81 -7.65 2.45 9.58
C SER A 81 -7.64 1.32 10.60
N GLY A 82 -7.33 1.64 11.87
CA GLY A 82 -7.35 0.67 12.97
C GLY A 82 -6.22 -0.37 12.96
N CYS A 83 -5.21 -0.19 12.09
CA CYS A 83 -4.06 -1.08 12.01
C CYS A 83 -3.00 -0.78 13.08
N ASP A 84 -2.11 -1.75 13.30
CA ASP A 84 -0.91 -1.54 14.10
C ASP A 84 0.02 -0.51 13.43
N GLY A 85 0.75 0.24 14.25
CA GLY A 85 1.80 1.15 13.79
C GLY A 85 2.88 1.30 14.86
N TYR A 86 4.10 1.58 14.40
CA TYR A 86 5.27 1.66 15.26
C TYR A 86 6.03 2.97 15.02
N PRO A 87 5.40 4.13 15.29
CA PRO A 87 5.95 5.42 14.92
C PRO A 87 7.34 5.65 15.50
N ASN A 88 8.26 6.14 14.67
CA ASN A 88 9.67 6.42 14.99
C ASN A 88 10.49 5.19 15.43
N ARG A 89 10.06 3.98 15.04
CA ARG A 89 10.81 2.73 15.29
C ARG A 89 11.32 2.14 13.99
N ASN A 90 12.51 1.53 14.10
CA ASN A 90 13.20 0.79 13.06
C ASN A 90 13.64 -0.56 13.62
N GLY A 91 14.12 -1.46 12.75
CA GLY A 91 14.56 -2.79 13.17
C GLY A 91 13.42 -3.60 13.77
N LEU A 92 12.22 -3.43 13.22
CA LEU A 92 11.01 -4.12 13.68
C LEU A 92 11.12 -5.61 13.38
N SER A 93 10.51 -6.43 14.22
CA SER A 93 10.44 -7.88 14.00
C SER A 93 9.63 -8.22 12.73
N GLN A 94 9.80 -9.44 12.22
CA GLN A 94 9.00 -9.92 11.09
C GLN A 94 7.50 -9.89 11.43
N ASP A 95 7.12 -10.23 12.65
CA ASP A 95 5.71 -10.26 13.08
C ASP A 95 5.09 -8.86 13.09
N GLU A 96 5.81 -7.85 13.60
CA GLU A 96 5.38 -6.45 13.60
C GLU A 96 5.15 -5.93 12.17
N ILE A 97 6.11 -6.15 11.25
CA ILE A 97 5.97 -5.74 9.85
C ILE A 97 4.86 -6.52 9.14
N SER A 98 4.75 -7.82 9.40
CA SER A 98 3.69 -8.65 8.80
C SER A 98 2.30 -8.24 9.31
N SER A 99 2.16 -7.83 10.57
CA SER A 99 0.89 -7.33 11.11
C SER A 99 0.41 -6.10 10.34
N MET A 100 1.28 -5.11 10.15
CA MET A 100 0.96 -3.90 9.38
C MET A 100 0.57 -4.21 7.93
N ILE A 101 1.35 -5.06 7.25
CA ILE A 101 1.08 -5.42 5.85
C ILE A 101 -0.21 -6.23 5.73
N ASN A 102 -0.46 -7.18 6.63
CA ASN A 102 -1.68 -7.96 6.63
C ASN A 102 -2.92 -7.09 6.87
N GLY A 103 -2.85 -6.16 7.83
CA GLY A 103 -3.94 -5.21 8.09
C GLY A 103 -4.28 -4.35 6.86
N GLY A 104 -3.26 -3.75 6.23
CA GLY A 104 -3.45 -2.92 5.04
C GLY A 104 -3.94 -3.73 3.83
N THR A 105 -3.40 -4.93 3.66
CA THR A 105 -3.81 -5.84 2.58
C THR A 105 -5.26 -6.31 2.77
N GLN A 106 -5.68 -6.62 4.00
CA GLN A 106 -7.08 -6.97 4.30
C GLN A 106 -8.04 -5.80 4.05
N HIS A 107 -7.64 -4.58 4.44
CA HIS A 107 -8.42 -3.39 4.16
C HIS A 107 -8.60 -3.21 2.64
N TYR A 108 -7.51 -3.22 1.87
CA TYR A 108 -7.59 -3.11 0.41
C TYR A 108 -8.42 -4.24 -0.21
N LYS A 109 -8.28 -5.48 0.29
CA LYS A 109 -9.08 -6.63 -0.18
C LYS A 109 -10.58 -6.39 0.02
N ALA A 110 -10.98 -5.78 1.13
CA ALA A 110 -12.38 -5.42 1.36
C ALA A 110 -12.88 -4.36 0.35
N ASN A 111 -12.07 -3.35 0.03
CA ASN A 111 -12.43 -2.40 -1.04
C ASN A 111 -12.49 -3.11 -2.39
N LEU A 112 -11.54 -3.99 -2.71
CA LEU A 112 -11.54 -4.75 -3.96
C LEU A 112 -12.82 -5.59 -4.14
N GLN A 113 -13.36 -6.14 -3.05
CA GLN A 113 -14.64 -6.85 -3.05
C GLN A 113 -15.84 -5.96 -3.41
N ASN A 114 -15.84 -4.69 -2.99
CA ASN A 114 -16.87 -3.72 -3.38
C ASN A 114 -16.88 -3.47 -4.90
N TRP A 115 -15.76 -3.72 -5.57
CA TRP A 115 -15.60 -3.55 -7.02
C TRP A 115 -15.47 -4.88 -7.78
N GLY A 116 -15.99 -5.98 -7.22
CA GLY A 116 -16.15 -7.26 -7.92
C GLY A 116 -15.02 -8.27 -7.72
N ASP A 117 -14.01 -7.92 -6.92
CA ASP A 117 -12.90 -8.82 -6.53
C ASP A 117 -12.12 -9.43 -7.70
N GLN A 118 -11.91 -8.67 -8.78
CA GLN A 118 -11.18 -9.15 -9.95
C GLN A 118 -9.80 -8.51 -10.08
N TRP A 119 -8.87 -9.26 -10.70
CA TRP A 119 -7.60 -8.70 -11.17
C TRP A 119 -7.79 -8.03 -12.53
N THR A 120 -8.59 -6.96 -12.56
CA THR A 120 -8.75 -6.08 -13.73
C THR A 120 -8.72 -4.61 -13.31
N GLY A 121 -8.51 -3.71 -14.27
CA GLY A 121 -8.45 -2.26 -13.98
C GLY A 121 -9.77 -1.72 -13.43
N GLU A 122 -10.89 -2.29 -13.87
CA GLU A 122 -12.25 -1.94 -13.45
C GLU A 122 -12.52 -2.26 -11.98
N SER A 123 -11.80 -3.23 -11.39
CA SER A 123 -11.88 -3.53 -9.96
C SER A 123 -10.80 -2.81 -9.16
N ILE A 124 -9.55 -2.84 -9.65
CA ILE A 124 -8.38 -2.40 -8.88
C ILE A 124 -8.36 -0.89 -8.69
N TYR A 125 -8.58 -0.12 -9.76
CA TYR A 125 -8.39 1.33 -9.70
C TYR A 125 -9.49 2.03 -8.87
N PRO A 126 -10.78 1.66 -8.99
CA PRO A 126 -11.80 2.16 -8.07
C PRO A 126 -11.55 1.73 -6.62
N ALA A 127 -11.10 0.49 -6.38
CA ALA A 127 -10.76 0.04 -5.02
C ALA A 127 -9.59 0.81 -4.42
N LEU A 128 -8.59 1.20 -5.22
CA LEU A 128 -7.49 2.06 -4.77
C LEU A 128 -7.98 3.47 -4.42
N ARG A 129 -8.92 4.03 -5.19
CA ARG A 129 -9.56 5.28 -4.84
C ARG A 129 -10.32 5.14 -3.51
N GLU A 130 -11.11 4.08 -3.36
CA GLU A 130 -11.84 3.82 -2.13
C GLU A 130 -10.90 3.66 -0.93
N TYR A 131 -9.76 2.99 -1.09
CA TYR A 131 -8.74 2.87 -0.05
C TYR A 131 -8.22 4.25 0.40
N ASN A 132 -8.00 5.16 -0.55
CA ASN A 132 -7.45 6.49 -0.27
C ASN A 132 -8.46 7.47 0.34
N SER A 133 -9.70 7.50 -0.15
CA SER A 133 -10.68 8.54 0.22
C SER A 133 -11.94 8.00 0.89
N GLY A 134 -12.15 6.68 0.94
CA GLY A 134 -13.40 6.06 1.42
C GLY A 134 -14.63 6.31 0.53
N SER A 135 -14.51 7.17 -0.48
CA SER A 135 -15.56 7.57 -1.42
C SER A 135 -15.00 7.58 -2.83
N VAL A 136 -15.80 7.17 -3.82
CA VAL A 136 -15.37 7.02 -5.21
C VAL A 136 -16.35 7.74 -6.14
N ASN A 137 -15.82 8.62 -6.97
CA ASN A 137 -16.50 9.08 -8.18
C ASN A 137 -16.14 8.13 -9.34
N PRO A 138 -17.03 7.21 -9.74
CA PRO A 138 -16.69 6.19 -10.74
C PRO A 138 -16.42 6.78 -12.13
N ASP A 139 -16.91 7.99 -12.41
CA ASP A 139 -16.68 8.68 -13.68
C ASP A 139 -15.34 9.42 -13.72
N ASN A 140 -14.71 9.64 -12.56
CA ASN A 140 -13.43 10.33 -12.44
C ASN A 140 -12.63 9.88 -11.21
N LEU A 141 -11.74 8.90 -11.39
CA LEU A 141 -10.89 8.41 -10.31
C LEU A 141 -9.80 9.40 -9.85
N SER A 142 -9.64 10.54 -10.51
CA SER A 142 -8.78 11.64 -10.06
C SER A 142 -9.51 12.65 -9.18
N ASP A 143 -10.82 12.48 -8.97
CA ASP A 143 -11.57 13.22 -7.96
C ASP A 143 -11.21 12.65 -6.58
N GLY A 144 -10.31 13.33 -5.87
CA GLY A 144 -9.79 12.86 -4.59
C GLY A 144 -10.79 12.90 -3.44
N GLN A 145 -11.96 13.54 -3.61
CA GLN A 145 -12.99 13.65 -2.57
C GLN A 145 -12.45 14.16 -1.21
N GLY A 146 -11.43 15.03 -1.25
CA GLY A 146 -10.74 15.56 -0.07
C GLY A 146 -9.43 14.85 0.30
N ALA A 147 -9.10 13.74 -0.37
CA ALA A 147 -7.81 13.07 -0.31
C ALA A 147 -6.94 13.38 -1.54
N THR A 148 -5.86 12.64 -1.75
CA THR A 148 -4.88 12.89 -2.81
C THR A 148 -5.46 12.59 -4.21
N ASP A 149 -5.67 13.64 -5.02
CA ASP A 149 -6.21 13.53 -6.38
C ASP A 149 -5.39 12.58 -7.27
N SER A 150 -4.07 12.57 -7.17
CA SER A 150 -3.18 11.76 -8.02
C SER A 150 -3.04 10.29 -7.58
N TYR A 151 -3.64 9.87 -6.47
CA TYR A 151 -3.38 8.56 -5.84
C TYR A 151 -3.44 7.37 -6.81
N VAL A 152 -4.53 7.27 -7.58
CA VAL A 152 -4.74 6.15 -8.52
C VAL A 152 -3.75 6.23 -9.70
N SER A 153 -3.49 7.42 -10.24
CA SER A 153 -2.55 7.59 -11.35
C SER A 153 -1.10 7.34 -10.91
N ASP A 154 -0.75 7.72 -9.70
CA ASP A 154 0.58 7.51 -9.12
C ASP A 154 0.83 6.02 -8.91
N ILE A 155 -0.12 5.30 -8.29
CA ILE A 155 -0.01 3.84 -8.14
C ILE A 155 0.03 3.13 -9.49
N SER A 156 -0.77 3.56 -10.48
CA SER A 156 -0.70 3.01 -11.84
C SER A 156 0.69 3.17 -12.47
N GLN A 157 1.34 4.32 -12.26
CA GLN A 157 2.71 4.55 -12.73
C GLN A 157 3.74 3.72 -11.96
N ARG A 158 3.58 3.56 -10.64
CA ARG A 158 4.44 2.70 -9.81
C ARG A 158 4.42 1.25 -10.30
N LEU A 159 3.26 0.75 -10.70
CA LEU A 159 3.11 -0.58 -11.29
C LEU A 159 3.89 -0.73 -12.62
N GLY A 160 4.14 0.37 -13.34
CA GLY A 160 5.01 0.46 -14.51
C GLY A 160 6.50 0.63 -14.20
N GLY A 161 6.88 0.85 -12.93
CA GLY A 161 8.26 1.03 -12.48
C GLY A 161 8.68 2.46 -12.17
N TRP A 162 7.74 3.41 -12.09
CA TRP A 162 8.03 4.73 -11.54
C TRP A 162 8.27 4.65 -10.01
N ALA A 163 9.22 5.43 -9.52
CA ALA A 163 9.56 5.57 -8.09
C ALA A 163 10.08 7.00 -7.84
N ASP A 164 9.98 7.47 -6.60
CA ASP A 164 10.29 8.85 -6.17
C ASP A 164 11.68 8.98 -5.57
#